data_AF-A0A7L0RBQ9-F1
#
_entry.id   AF-A0A7L0RBQ9-F1
#
_cell.length_a   1.000
_cell.length_b   1.000
_cell.length_c   1.000
_cell.angle_alpha   90.00
_cell.angle_beta   90.00
_cell.angle_gamma   90.00
#
_symmetry.space_group_name_H-M   'P 1'
#
loop_
_entity.id
_entity.type
_entity.pdbx_description
1 polymer ?
#
loop_
_entity_poly.entity_id
_entity_poly.type
_entity_poly.pdbx_seq_one_letter_code
_entity_poly.pdbx_strand_id
1 'polypeptide(L)'
;RSIPYQTNLLRDGVRRYLQLPADQTVLILHAKVAQKSYGNEKRFFCPPPCVYLSGPGWKLKQEQIKARDLGEADFRVCGYMGLDSMGSSLMETQKLSFEEQPDAKGFGCAKALYISDADKRKHFRLVLKLFFSNGQEIGTFHSKLIKVISKPSQKKQSLKNTDLCISSGSKVSLFNRLRSQTISTRYLSVEGGAFIASARQWAAFTLHLADEHCTRSEFPLREGYIRYGSVVQLICTATGITLPPLIIRKVMKQYALLDVDEPISQLHKCAFQFQGSDRMYLCLSTEKVIQFQASPCPKEANRELLNDGSCWTIIGTETVEYTFSESLACVREPVSPVPLITALQLTGGGDVAMLEVQGEYFHAHLKVWFGDVEAETMYRSPKSLVCVVPDVSAFGSDWRWLRYPIRVPLLLIRDDGLIYSSSFTFTYTPEQSFIPGQQVLSDIPQDSDKLLDSIHQEFTRTNFHLFMQS
;
A
#
# COMPACT_ATOMS: atom_id res chain seq x y z
N ARG A 1 -19.03 -24.49 22.79
CA ARG A 1 -19.29 -23.62 23.96
C ARG A 1 -17.95 -23.38 24.64
N SER A 2 -17.33 -22.24 24.37
CA SER A 2 -16.09 -21.78 25.02
C SER A 2 -16.38 -21.43 26.50
N ILE A 3 -15.40 -21.69 27.37
CA ILE A 3 -15.51 -21.45 28.82
C ILE A 3 -15.44 -19.92 29.05
N PRO A 4 -16.34 -19.29 29.84
CA PRO A 4 -16.38 -17.83 30.03
C PRO A 4 -15.06 -17.19 30.45
N TYR A 5 -14.23 -17.93 31.20
CA TYR A 5 -12.90 -17.48 31.64
C TYR A 5 -11.90 -17.29 30.48
N GLN A 6 -11.99 -18.08 29.41
CA GLN A 6 -11.11 -17.96 28.24
C GLN A 6 -11.43 -16.72 27.40
N THR A 7 -12.71 -16.37 27.26
CA THR A 7 -13.16 -15.20 26.51
C THR A 7 -12.70 -13.89 27.18
N ASN A 8 -12.71 -13.83 28.51
CA ASN A 8 -12.22 -12.67 29.25
C ASN A 8 -10.71 -12.47 29.11
N LEU A 9 -9.92 -13.57 29.13
CA LEU A 9 -8.47 -13.50 28.93
C LEU A 9 -8.09 -12.99 27.54
N LEU A 10 -8.81 -13.44 26.50
CA LEU A 10 -8.59 -12.97 25.13
C LEU A 10 -8.95 -11.49 25.00
N ARG A 11 -10.09 -11.07 25.55
CA ARG A 11 -10.50 -9.66 25.57
C ARG A 11 -9.47 -8.76 26.26
N ASP A 12 -8.98 -9.16 27.43
CA ASP A 12 -7.94 -8.39 28.14
C ASP A 12 -6.61 -8.36 27.36
N GLY A 13 -6.28 -9.45 26.67
CA GLY A 13 -5.15 -9.50 25.75
C GLY A 13 -5.30 -8.49 24.61
N VAL A 14 -6.47 -8.46 23.96
CA VAL A 14 -6.76 -7.52 22.87
C VAL A 14 -6.73 -6.08 23.37
N ARG A 15 -7.23 -5.78 24.58
CA ARG A 15 -7.11 -4.45 25.19
C ARG A 15 -5.66 -4.00 25.37
N ARG A 16 -4.79 -4.89 25.87
CA ARG A 16 -3.36 -4.59 26.00
C ARG A 16 -2.72 -4.35 24.65
N TYR A 17 -3.06 -5.17 23.65
CA TYR A 17 -2.60 -4.98 22.28
C TYR A 17 -3.03 -3.62 21.71
N LEU A 18 -4.30 -3.22 21.90
CA LEU A 18 -4.79 -1.91 21.44
C LEU A 18 -4.10 -0.72 22.10
N GLN A 19 -3.64 -0.87 23.35
CA GLN A 19 -2.86 0.15 24.05
C GLN A 19 -1.40 0.22 23.57
N LEU A 20 -0.80 -0.94 23.28
CA LEU A 20 0.58 -1.04 22.82
C LEU A 20 0.70 -2.10 21.70
N PRO A 21 0.40 -1.72 20.44
CA PRO A 21 0.42 -2.68 19.33
C PRO A 21 1.82 -3.23 19.09
N ALA A 22 1.97 -4.54 19.25
CA ALA A 22 3.20 -5.26 18.99
C ALA A 22 3.17 -5.89 17.58
N ASP A 23 3.00 -5.05 16.56
CA ASP A 23 2.82 -5.50 15.18
C ASP A 23 4.13 -5.88 14.49
N GLN A 24 4.05 -6.93 13.67
CA GLN A 24 5.03 -7.34 12.68
C GLN A 24 4.47 -7.00 11.29
N THR A 25 5.14 -6.09 10.61
CA THR A 25 4.75 -5.64 9.26
C THR A 25 5.73 -6.19 8.23
N VAL A 26 5.19 -6.76 7.15
CA VAL A 26 5.91 -7.18 5.94
C VAL A 26 5.40 -6.34 4.77
N LEU A 27 6.25 -5.46 4.24
CA LEU A 27 5.92 -4.64 3.07
C LEU A 27 6.69 -5.14 1.85
N ILE A 28 5.96 -5.45 0.77
CA ILE A 28 6.53 -5.83 -0.52
C ILE A 28 6.31 -4.68 -1.50
N LEU A 29 7.42 -4.11 -1.97
CA LEU A 29 7.46 -3.02 -2.93
C LEU A 29 7.98 -3.56 -4.27
N HIS A 30 7.24 -3.34 -5.36
CA HIS A 30 7.59 -3.89 -6.68
C HIS A 30 7.08 -3.02 -7.83
N ALA A 31 7.56 -3.29 -9.04
CA ALA A 31 7.05 -2.66 -10.26
C ALA A 31 5.69 -3.25 -10.69
N LYS A 32 4.85 -2.44 -11.34
CA LYS A 32 3.56 -2.85 -11.93
C LYS A 32 3.71 -3.75 -13.14
N VAL A 33 4.84 -3.65 -13.85
CA VAL A 33 5.12 -4.39 -15.07
C VAL A 33 6.49 -5.04 -15.02
N ALA A 34 6.62 -6.15 -15.74
CA ALA A 34 7.88 -6.86 -15.91
C ALA A 34 8.12 -7.18 -17.38
N GLN A 35 9.35 -6.91 -17.87
CA GLN A 35 9.74 -7.24 -19.23
C GLN A 35 10.16 -8.72 -19.32
N LYS A 36 9.57 -9.41 -20.30
CA LYS A 36 9.88 -10.80 -20.61
C LYS A 36 11.31 -10.98 -21.14
N SER A 37 11.96 -12.03 -20.65
CA SER A 37 13.26 -12.51 -21.09
C SER A 37 13.09 -13.51 -22.23
N TYR A 38 13.88 -13.42 -23.29
CA TYR A 38 13.74 -14.28 -24.47
C TYR A 38 14.94 -15.20 -24.65
N GLY A 39 14.68 -16.49 -24.87
CA GLY A 39 15.73 -17.50 -25.02
C GLY A 39 16.60 -17.57 -23.76
N ASN A 40 17.92 -17.39 -23.92
CA ASN A 40 18.87 -17.46 -22.81
C ASN A 40 19.18 -16.09 -22.17
N GLU A 41 18.63 -14.98 -22.71
CA GLU A 41 18.80 -13.65 -22.11
C GLU A 41 18.08 -13.59 -20.76
N LYS A 42 18.65 -12.93 -19.75
CA LYS A 42 17.98 -12.66 -18.46
C LYS A 42 17.76 -11.16 -18.28
N ARG A 43 16.51 -10.72 -18.37
CA ARG A 43 16.09 -9.35 -18.09
C ARG A 43 15.55 -9.28 -16.67
N PHE A 44 16.43 -8.94 -15.74
CA PHE A 44 16.04 -8.78 -14.34
C PHE A 44 15.02 -7.66 -14.16
N PHE A 45 14.10 -7.86 -13.21
CA PHE A 45 13.11 -6.86 -12.84
C PHE A 45 13.79 -5.58 -12.35
N CYS A 46 13.30 -4.44 -12.84
CA CYS A 46 13.89 -3.14 -12.57
C CYS A 46 12.78 -2.08 -12.39
N PRO A 47 12.65 -1.46 -11.21
CA PRO A 47 13.48 -1.70 -10.02
C PRO A 47 13.30 -3.11 -9.43
N PRO A 48 14.30 -3.64 -8.69
CA PRO A 48 14.22 -4.96 -8.08
C PRO A 48 13.15 -4.96 -6.98
N PRO A 49 12.30 -6.01 -6.87
CA PRO A 49 11.38 -6.11 -5.75
C PRO A 49 12.10 -6.04 -4.41
N CYS A 50 11.56 -5.25 -3.49
CA CYS A 50 12.12 -4.99 -2.17
C CYS A 50 11.14 -5.44 -1.09
N VAL A 51 11.68 -5.88 0.03
CA VAL A 51 10.94 -6.30 1.20
C VAL A 51 11.44 -5.50 2.39
N TYR A 52 10.50 -4.91 3.14
CA TYR A 52 10.76 -4.23 4.39
C TYR A 52 10.07 -4.97 5.52
N LEU A 53 10.82 -5.28 6.57
CA LEU A 53 10.31 -5.81 7.83
C LEU A 53 10.35 -4.69 8.85
N SER A 54 9.20 -4.33 9.41
CA SER A 54 9.10 -3.21 10.35
C SER A 54 8.01 -3.44 11.39
N GLY A 55 8.02 -2.63 12.45
CA GLY A 55 7.11 -2.77 13.59
C GLY A 55 7.79 -3.41 14.80
N PRO A 56 7.39 -3.03 16.01
CA PRO A 56 8.04 -3.44 17.26
C PRO A 56 7.93 -4.94 17.53
N GLY A 57 6.94 -5.62 16.94
CA GLY A 57 6.71 -7.05 17.13
C GLY A 57 7.86 -7.92 16.63
N TRP A 58 8.63 -7.49 15.61
CA TRP A 58 9.79 -8.24 15.13
C TRP A 58 10.89 -8.35 16.19
N LYS A 59 11.20 -7.23 16.86
CA LYS A 59 12.20 -7.18 17.92
C LYS A 59 11.72 -7.95 19.16
N LEU A 60 10.46 -7.75 19.55
CA LEU A 60 9.85 -8.46 20.68
C LEU A 60 9.90 -9.98 20.46
N LYS A 61 9.56 -10.45 19.26
CA LYS A 61 9.63 -11.87 18.91
C LYS A 61 11.07 -12.40 19.00
N GLN A 62 12.04 -11.63 18.51
CA GLN A 62 13.45 -11.99 18.60
C GLN A 62 13.92 -12.12 20.06
N GLU A 63 13.51 -11.19 20.93
CA GLU A 63 13.83 -11.22 22.37
C GLU A 63 13.15 -12.39 23.10
N GLN A 64 11.88 -12.66 22.82
CA GLN A 64 11.14 -13.80 23.40
C GLN A 64 11.79 -15.14 23.07
N ILE A 65 12.31 -15.29 21.85
CA ILE A 65 12.95 -16.53 21.43
C ILE A 65 14.34 -16.66 22.04
N LYS A 66 15.13 -15.58 22.07
CA LYS A 66 16.42 -15.53 22.79
C LYS A 66 16.26 -15.92 24.26
N ALA A 67 15.17 -15.52 24.90
CA ALA A 67 14.88 -15.86 26.29
C ALA A 67 14.51 -17.35 26.49
N ARG A 68 13.95 -18.02 25.48
CA ARG A 68 13.57 -19.45 25.55
C ARG A 68 14.74 -20.40 25.24
N ASP A 69 15.62 -20.03 24.31
CA ASP A 69 16.61 -20.94 23.73
C ASP A 69 18.00 -20.93 24.42
N LEU A 70 18.15 -20.36 25.62
CA LEU A 70 19.36 -20.49 26.49
C LEU A 70 20.74 -20.21 25.83
N GLY A 71 20.82 -19.48 24.70
CA GLY A 71 22.06 -18.87 24.19
C GLY A 71 22.53 -19.28 22.79
N GLU A 72 23.19 -18.31 22.15
CA GLU A 72 24.09 -18.36 20.97
C GLU A 72 23.56 -18.56 19.53
N ALA A 73 22.34 -19.02 19.27
CA ALA A 73 21.83 -19.02 17.89
C ALA A 73 21.30 -17.63 17.49
N ASP A 74 21.94 -16.98 16.52
CA ASP A 74 21.48 -15.71 15.97
C ASP A 74 20.12 -15.90 15.28
N PHE A 75 19.07 -15.43 15.95
CA PHE A 75 17.70 -15.56 15.48
C PHE A 75 17.41 -14.48 14.44
N ARG A 76 17.63 -14.85 13.17
CA ARG A 76 17.48 -13.96 12.01
C ARG A 76 16.34 -14.41 11.13
N VAL A 77 15.61 -13.45 10.59
CA VAL A 77 14.63 -13.68 9.53
C VAL A 77 15.39 -13.88 8.21
N CYS A 78 15.00 -14.89 7.45
CA CYS A 78 15.42 -15.09 6.07
C CYS A 78 14.21 -15.27 5.17
N GLY A 79 14.36 -14.90 3.89
CA GLY A 79 13.27 -14.97 2.93
C GLY A 79 13.65 -15.72 1.67
N TYR A 80 12.66 -16.27 0.98
CA TYR A 80 12.79 -16.78 -0.39
C TYR A 80 11.72 -16.13 -1.24
N MET A 81 12.13 -15.42 -2.29
CA MET A 81 11.21 -14.75 -3.21
C MET A 81 11.27 -15.39 -4.59
N GLY A 82 10.10 -15.68 -5.17
CA GLY A 82 9.97 -16.25 -6.51
C GLY A 82 8.69 -15.80 -7.21
N LEU A 83 8.42 -16.40 -8.36
CA LEU A 83 7.15 -16.22 -9.08
C LEU A 83 6.12 -17.24 -8.57
N ASP A 84 4.84 -16.92 -8.64
CA ASP A 84 3.71 -17.78 -8.23
C ASP A 84 3.42 -18.98 -9.17
N SER A 85 4.45 -19.56 -9.81
CA SER A 85 4.26 -20.71 -10.71
C SER A 85 3.92 -22.00 -9.96
N MET A 86 2.87 -22.69 -10.43
CA MET A 86 2.48 -24.03 -9.98
C MET A 86 3.54 -25.04 -10.42
N GLY A 87 4.57 -25.24 -9.58
CA GLY A 87 5.66 -26.18 -9.85
C GLY A 87 7.08 -25.65 -9.62
N SER A 88 7.23 -24.42 -9.09
CA SER A 88 8.56 -23.89 -8.73
C SER A 88 9.23 -24.79 -7.68
N SER A 89 10.29 -25.48 -8.09
CA SER A 89 11.27 -26.03 -7.16
C SER A 89 11.95 -24.86 -6.44
N LEU A 90 12.44 -25.09 -5.20
CA LEU A 90 13.24 -24.10 -4.45
C LEU A 90 14.38 -23.47 -5.28
N MET A 91 14.82 -24.14 -6.35
CA MET A 91 15.92 -23.71 -7.24
C MET A 91 15.62 -22.44 -8.05
N GLU A 92 14.35 -22.07 -8.27
CA GLU A 92 13.98 -20.82 -8.97
C GLU A 92 13.72 -19.64 -8.03
N THR A 93 13.81 -19.86 -6.71
CA THR A 93 13.61 -18.80 -5.71
C THR A 93 14.93 -18.11 -5.36
N GLN A 94 14.88 -16.79 -5.21
CA GLN A 94 16.01 -16.00 -4.75
C GLN A 94 15.96 -15.88 -3.22
N LYS A 95 17.04 -16.31 -2.55
CA LYS A 95 17.22 -16.08 -1.11
C LYS A 95 17.41 -14.59 -0.83
N LEU A 96 16.68 -14.09 0.16
CA LEU A 96 16.76 -12.75 0.72
C LEU A 96 17.35 -12.82 2.12
N SER A 97 18.44 -12.09 2.31
CA SER A 97 18.97 -11.75 3.62
C SER A 97 18.52 -10.33 3.96
N PHE A 98 18.10 -10.12 5.21
CA PHE A 98 17.63 -8.83 5.67
C PHE A 98 18.75 -8.09 6.38
N GLU A 99 19.11 -6.92 5.86
CA GLU A 99 20.06 -5.99 6.47
C GLU A 99 19.30 -5.06 7.41
N GLU A 100 19.83 -4.83 8.62
CA GLU A 100 19.25 -3.89 9.57
C GLU A 100 19.54 -2.45 9.13
N GLN A 101 18.48 -1.65 9.05
CA GLN A 101 18.53 -0.22 8.74
C GLN A 101 18.48 0.62 10.03
N PRO A 102 18.89 1.91 10.01
CA PRO A 102 18.94 2.77 11.20
C PRO A 102 17.65 2.83 12.03
N ASP A 103 16.49 2.64 11.39
CA ASP A 103 15.16 2.64 12.04
C ASP A 103 14.76 1.26 12.63
N ALA A 104 15.70 0.34 12.85
CA ALA A 104 15.43 -1.06 13.19
C ALA A 104 14.53 -1.78 12.16
N LYS A 105 14.55 -1.32 10.90
CA LYS A 105 13.82 -1.94 9.78
C LYS A 105 14.73 -2.95 9.10
N GLY A 106 14.25 -4.16 8.87
CA GLY A 106 14.92 -5.13 8.02
C GLY A 106 14.68 -4.81 6.55
N PHE A 107 15.73 -4.79 5.72
CA PHE A 107 15.64 -4.55 4.29
C PHE A 107 16.24 -5.70 3.48
N GLY A 108 15.48 -6.23 2.51
CA GLY A 108 15.95 -7.22 1.55
C GLY A 108 15.52 -6.88 0.12
N CYS A 109 16.28 -7.29 -0.88
CA CYS A 109 15.96 -7.01 -2.29
C CYS A 109 16.28 -8.18 -3.24
N ALA A 110 15.37 -8.43 -4.18
CA ALA A 110 15.44 -9.53 -5.13
C ALA A 110 15.98 -9.05 -6.50
N LYS A 111 17.30 -8.91 -6.62
CA LYS A 111 17.97 -8.33 -7.81
C LYS A 111 18.03 -9.25 -9.03
N ALA A 112 17.76 -10.55 -8.88
CA ALA A 112 18.01 -11.56 -9.90
C ALA A 112 16.72 -12.23 -10.42
N LEU A 113 15.54 -11.71 -10.05
CA LEU A 113 14.26 -12.21 -10.55
C LEU A 113 14.02 -11.78 -11.99
N TYR A 114 13.54 -12.70 -12.81
CA TYR A 114 13.17 -12.49 -14.21
C TYR A 114 12.04 -13.46 -14.58
N ILE A 115 11.33 -13.17 -15.69
CA ILE A 115 10.33 -14.07 -16.26
C ILE A 115 10.74 -14.47 -17.68
N SER A 116 10.82 -15.77 -17.96
CA SER A 116 11.16 -16.34 -19.27
C SER A 116 9.99 -16.25 -20.26
N ASP A 117 10.28 -16.34 -21.55
CA ASP A 117 9.30 -16.46 -22.62
C ASP A 117 8.64 -17.84 -22.70
N ALA A 118 9.19 -18.85 -22.02
CA ALA A 118 8.50 -20.10 -21.73
C ALA A 118 7.21 -19.87 -20.91
N ASP A 119 7.22 -18.90 -19.99
CA ASP A 119 6.03 -18.51 -19.24
C ASP A 119 5.05 -17.72 -20.12
N LYS A 120 3.87 -18.29 -20.35
CA LYS A 120 2.83 -17.72 -21.22
C LYS A 120 1.81 -16.86 -20.47
N ARG A 121 1.93 -16.72 -19.15
CA ARG A 121 1.00 -15.92 -18.34
C ARG A 121 1.11 -14.44 -18.72
N LYS A 122 -0.05 -13.76 -18.69
CA LYS A 122 -0.13 -12.30 -18.91
C LYS A 122 0.15 -11.50 -17.64
N HIS A 123 -0.13 -12.11 -16.49
CA HIS A 123 0.10 -11.54 -15.18
C HIS A 123 0.61 -12.63 -14.23
N PHE A 124 1.39 -12.23 -13.23
CA PHE A 124 1.87 -13.11 -12.16
C PHE A 124 1.93 -12.31 -10.85
N ARG A 125 2.09 -13.01 -9.72
CA ARG A 125 2.45 -12.42 -8.42
C ARG A 125 3.83 -12.90 -8.00
N LEU A 126 4.52 -12.08 -7.23
CA LEU A 126 5.68 -12.52 -6.47
C LEU A 126 5.18 -13.26 -5.23
N VAL A 127 5.89 -14.32 -4.85
CA VAL A 127 5.65 -15.07 -3.62
C VAL A 127 6.88 -14.93 -2.75
N LEU A 128 6.70 -14.40 -1.54
CA LEU A 128 7.71 -14.29 -0.51
C LEU A 128 7.39 -15.28 0.61
N LYS A 129 8.30 -16.22 0.87
CA LYS A 129 8.23 -17.09 2.05
C LYS A 129 9.25 -16.64 3.07
N LEU A 130 8.82 -16.38 4.30
CA LEU A 130 9.69 -15.98 5.39
C LEU A 130 9.88 -17.12 6.38
N PHE A 131 11.11 -17.28 6.86
CA PHE A 131 11.49 -18.27 7.84
C PHE A 131 12.38 -17.64 8.91
N PHE A 132 12.31 -18.17 10.11
CA PHE A 132 13.34 -17.96 11.11
C PHE A 132 14.56 -18.85 10.84
N SER A 133 15.72 -18.49 11.39
CA SER A 133 16.97 -19.25 11.20
C SER A 133 16.92 -20.67 11.76
N ASN A 134 15.99 -20.98 12.68
CA ASN A 134 15.72 -22.33 13.18
C ASN A 134 14.87 -23.19 12.21
N GLY A 135 14.49 -22.66 11.04
CA GLY A 135 13.68 -23.36 10.05
C GLY A 135 12.16 -23.23 10.24
N GLN A 136 11.70 -22.59 11.31
CA GLN A 136 10.28 -22.33 11.51
C GLN A 136 9.76 -21.35 10.45
N GLU A 137 8.72 -21.76 9.73
CA GLU A 137 8.04 -20.89 8.77
C GLU A 137 7.28 -19.78 9.50
N ILE A 138 7.52 -18.54 9.08
CA ILE A 138 6.74 -17.39 9.53
C ILE A 138 5.45 -17.33 8.71
N GLY A 139 5.58 -17.34 7.37
CA GLY A 139 4.44 -17.36 6.47
C GLY A 139 4.79 -17.04 5.02
N THR A 140 3.78 -17.19 4.17
CA THR A 140 3.83 -16.88 2.74
C THR A 140 3.01 -15.62 2.40
N PHE A 141 3.66 -14.67 1.72
CA PHE A 141 3.13 -13.34 1.38
C PHE A 141 3.17 -13.13 -0.14
N HIS A 142 2.15 -12.48 -0.70
CA HIS A 142 2.02 -12.33 -2.15
C HIS A 142 2.13 -10.85 -2.56
N SER A 143 2.70 -10.55 -3.71
CA SER A 143 2.62 -9.20 -4.27
C SER A 143 1.26 -8.90 -4.89
N LYS A 144 1.03 -7.64 -5.27
CA LYS A 144 -0.03 -7.31 -6.24
C LYS A 144 0.33 -7.91 -7.61
N LEU A 145 -0.66 -7.97 -8.51
CA LEU A 145 -0.45 -8.49 -9.86
C LEU A 145 0.56 -7.65 -10.64
N ILE A 146 1.48 -8.32 -11.32
CA ILE A 146 2.49 -7.73 -12.19
C ILE A 146 2.16 -8.14 -13.63
N LYS A 147 2.01 -7.14 -14.52
CA LYS A 147 1.71 -7.37 -15.93
C LYS A 147 2.98 -7.68 -16.73
N VAL A 148 2.95 -8.76 -17.51
CA VAL A 148 4.05 -9.16 -18.37
C VAL A 148 3.99 -8.37 -19.68
N ILE A 149 5.10 -7.75 -20.06
CA ILE A 149 5.25 -7.02 -21.32
C ILE A 149 6.40 -7.60 -22.14
N SER A 150 6.28 -7.58 -23.47
CA SER A 150 7.34 -8.06 -24.39
C SER A 150 8.49 -7.06 -24.49
N LYS A 151 8.15 -5.80 -24.80
CA LYS A 151 9.05 -4.65 -24.88
C LYS A 151 8.29 -3.37 -24.51
N PRO A 152 8.99 -2.34 -23.99
CA PRO A 152 8.41 -1.00 -23.87
C PRO A 152 7.90 -0.51 -25.23
N SER A 153 6.77 0.19 -25.25
CA SER A 153 6.24 0.78 -26.49
C SER A 153 7.21 1.85 -26.99
N GLN A 154 7.54 1.82 -28.29
CA GLN A 154 8.24 2.92 -28.96
C GLN A 154 7.29 3.80 -29.77
N LYS A 155 6.06 3.32 -30.01
CA LYS A 155 5.03 4.05 -30.74
C LYS A 155 4.37 5.07 -29.81
N LYS A 156 3.83 6.14 -30.40
CA LYS A 156 2.95 7.08 -29.71
C LYS A 156 1.90 6.30 -28.92
N GLN A 157 1.89 6.45 -27.60
CA GLN A 157 0.98 5.71 -26.75
C GLN A 157 -0.44 6.17 -27.07
N SER A 158 -1.29 5.23 -27.47
CA SER A 158 -2.70 5.49 -27.72
C SER A 158 -3.48 5.29 -26.42
N LEU A 159 -4.49 6.15 -26.20
CA LEU A 159 -5.49 5.98 -25.14
C LEU A 159 -6.34 4.70 -25.29
N LYS A 160 -6.15 3.91 -26.35
CA LYS A 160 -6.74 2.57 -26.49
C LYS A 160 -6.06 1.51 -25.61
N ASN A 161 -4.84 1.74 -25.13
CA ASN A 161 -4.12 0.85 -24.21
C ASN A 161 -3.77 1.60 -22.92
N THR A 162 -4.81 1.85 -22.13
CA THR A 162 -4.78 2.60 -20.88
C THR A 162 -3.95 1.92 -19.79
N ASP A 163 -3.89 0.60 -19.77
CA ASP A 163 -3.18 -0.19 -18.74
C ASP A 163 -1.68 0.13 -18.61
N LEU A 164 -1.06 0.62 -19.69
CA LEU A 164 0.35 0.98 -19.70
C LEU A 164 0.57 2.48 -19.44
N CYS A 165 -0.48 3.29 -19.40
CA CYS A 165 -0.37 4.70 -19.12
C CYS A 165 -0.17 4.94 -17.62
N ILE A 166 0.43 6.08 -17.27
CA ILE A 166 0.60 6.51 -15.87
C ILE A 166 -0.43 7.60 -15.59
N SER A 167 -1.30 7.36 -14.59
CA SER A 167 -2.28 8.35 -14.13
C SER A 167 -1.70 9.27 -13.06
N SER A 168 -2.27 10.46 -12.93
CA SER A 168 -2.06 11.34 -11.78
C SER A 168 -2.44 10.61 -10.48
N GLY A 169 -1.63 10.77 -9.44
CA GLY A 169 -1.76 10.06 -8.17
C GLY A 169 -1.18 8.64 -8.17
N SER A 170 -0.70 8.12 -9.30
CA SER A 170 0.00 6.83 -9.32
C SER A 170 1.39 6.93 -8.66
N LYS A 171 1.79 5.83 -8.03
CA LYS A 171 3.16 5.65 -7.52
C LYS A 171 4.09 5.20 -8.66
N VAL A 172 5.24 5.84 -8.77
CA VAL A 172 6.28 5.56 -9.77
C VAL A 172 7.66 5.46 -9.13
N SER A 173 8.57 4.75 -9.79
CA SER A 173 10.00 4.81 -9.52
C SER A 173 10.74 5.34 -10.75
N LEU A 174 11.85 6.01 -10.50
CA LEU A 174 12.73 6.59 -11.51
C LEU A 174 14.11 5.96 -11.38
N PHE A 175 14.65 5.50 -12.51
CA PHE A 175 16.02 4.98 -12.53
C PHE A 175 16.79 5.45 -13.76
N ASN A 176 18.07 5.70 -13.58
CA ASN A 176 19.03 5.94 -14.65
C ASN A 176 19.88 4.69 -14.85
N ARG A 177 20.17 4.36 -16.10
CA ARG A 177 21.10 3.28 -16.45
C ARG A 177 22.06 3.74 -17.52
N LEU A 178 23.30 4.06 -17.11
CA LEU A 178 24.33 4.53 -18.01
C LEU A 178 24.76 3.42 -18.97
N ARG A 179 24.74 3.71 -20.28
CA ARG A 179 25.15 2.80 -21.37
C ARG A 179 24.50 1.41 -21.31
N SER A 180 23.29 1.31 -20.76
CA SER A 180 22.56 0.03 -20.62
C SER A 180 23.26 -1.03 -19.76
N GLN A 181 24.22 -0.65 -18.90
CA GLN A 181 24.92 -1.58 -18.01
C GLN A 181 24.15 -1.77 -16.70
N THR A 182 23.85 -3.00 -16.29
CA THR A 182 23.05 -3.26 -15.08
C THR A 182 23.71 -2.70 -13.80
N ILE A 183 25.04 -2.79 -13.70
CA ILE A 183 25.83 -2.33 -12.55
C ILE A 183 25.81 -0.80 -12.40
N SER A 184 25.59 -0.06 -13.49
CA SER A 184 25.47 1.40 -13.47
C SER A 184 24.06 1.89 -13.12
N THR A 185 23.11 0.99 -12.87
CA THR A 185 21.75 1.40 -12.52
C THR A 185 21.77 2.17 -11.20
N ARG A 186 21.15 3.35 -11.22
CA ARG A 186 20.90 4.18 -10.04
C ARG A 186 19.44 4.53 -9.98
N TYR A 187 18.85 4.41 -8.79
CA TYR A 187 17.46 4.70 -8.55
C TYR A 187 17.34 6.01 -7.79
N LEU A 188 16.35 6.82 -8.16
CA LEU A 188 16.01 7.98 -7.36
C LEU A 188 15.49 7.49 -6.00
N SER A 189 16.06 8.04 -4.94
CA SER A 189 15.69 7.74 -3.55
C SER A 189 15.79 9.01 -2.70
N VAL A 190 15.36 8.92 -1.44
CA VAL A 190 15.48 10.00 -0.47
C VAL A 190 16.16 9.45 0.79
N GLU A 191 17.24 10.10 1.20
CA GLU A 191 18.01 9.74 2.40
C GLU A 191 18.43 11.02 3.12
N GLY A 192 18.30 11.05 4.45
CA GLY A 192 18.69 12.22 5.25
C GLY A 192 18.00 13.52 4.86
N GLY A 193 16.76 13.45 4.34
CA GLY A 193 16.02 14.63 3.90
C GLY A 193 16.37 15.14 2.49
N ALA A 194 17.32 14.50 1.79
CA ALA A 194 17.78 14.91 0.47
C ALA A 194 17.49 13.85 -0.60
N PHE A 195 17.26 14.31 -1.84
CA PHE A 195 17.18 13.42 -2.99
C PHE A 195 18.57 12.90 -3.33
N ILE A 196 18.68 11.58 -3.43
CA ILE A 196 19.91 10.87 -3.79
C ILE A 196 19.64 9.91 -4.94
N ALA A 197 20.71 9.41 -5.52
CA ALA A 197 20.64 8.34 -6.49
C ALA A 197 21.36 7.13 -5.94
N SER A 198 20.62 6.10 -5.54
CA SER A 198 21.15 4.94 -4.84
C SER A 198 21.35 3.76 -5.79
N ALA A 199 22.43 2.99 -5.60
CA ALA A 199 22.64 1.71 -6.26
C ALA A 199 21.93 0.54 -5.56
N ARG A 200 21.45 0.74 -4.32
CA ARG A 200 20.95 -0.34 -3.45
C ARG A 200 19.45 -0.27 -3.26
N GLN A 201 18.95 0.92 -2.96
CA GLN A 201 17.55 1.17 -2.62
C GLN A 201 16.91 2.06 -3.68
N TRP A 202 15.59 2.01 -3.73
CA TRP A 202 14.81 2.87 -4.59
C TRP A 202 13.57 3.30 -3.82
N ALA A 203 13.10 4.53 -4.06
CA ALA A 203 11.89 5.02 -3.46
C ALA A 203 10.74 4.99 -4.49
N ALA A 204 9.52 4.81 -3.97
CA ALA A 204 8.32 5.12 -4.72
C ALA A 204 7.97 6.61 -4.51
N PHE A 205 7.52 7.23 -5.59
CA PHE A 205 7.09 8.63 -5.61
C PHE A 205 5.67 8.70 -6.13
N THR A 206 4.77 9.38 -5.42
CA THR A 206 3.47 9.73 -5.95
C THR A 206 3.66 10.85 -6.96
N LEU A 207 3.17 10.62 -8.19
CA LEU A 207 3.30 11.56 -9.30
C LEU A 207 1.96 12.27 -9.51
N HIS A 208 1.90 13.56 -9.17
CA HIS A 208 0.70 14.38 -9.31
C HIS A 208 0.83 15.33 -10.49
N LEU A 209 -0.28 15.55 -11.20
CA LEU A 209 -0.39 16.64 -12.18
C LEU A 209 -0.54 17.97 -11.43
N ALA A 210 0.39 18.91 -11.65
CA ALA A 210 0.33 20.24 -11.06
C ALA A 210 -0.45 21.21 -11.96
N ASP A 211 -1.20 22.14 -11.37
CA ASP A 211 -1.88 23.20 -12.09
C ASP A 211 -0.92 24.39 -12.34
N GLU A 212 -0.97 24.99 -13.52
CA GLU A 212 -0.11 26.13 -13.89
C GLU A 212 -0.35 27.37 -13.01
N HIS A 213 -1.49 27.43 -12.32
CA HIS A 213 -1.91 28.57 -11.49
C HIS A 213 -1.78 28.34 -9.98
N CYS A 214 -1.29 27.18 -9.53
CA CYS A 214 -1.30 26.86 -8.10
C CYS A 214 0.04 27.22 -7.42
N THR A 215 0.06 28.33 -6.70
CA THR A 215 1.14 28.67 -5.78
C THR A 215 1.04 27.83 -4.50
N ARG A 216 1.99 26.91 -4.34
CA ARG A 216 2.47 26.27 -3.10
C ARG A 216 1.38 25.81 -2.09
N SER A 217 1.30 24.48 -1.94
CA SER A 217 0.82 23.68 -0.78
C SER A 217 -0.56 23.00 -0.84
N GLU A 218 -1.44 23.31 -1.79
CA GLU A 218 -2.69 22.55 -1.97
C GLU A 218 -2.95 22.25 -3.45
N PHE A 219 -2.51 21.07 -3.91
CA PHE A 219 -2.69 20.64 -5.29
C PHE A 219 -4.01 19.85 -5.41
N PRO A 220 -5.00 20.33 -6.19
CA PRO A 220 -6.23 19.57 -6.38
C PRO A 220 -5.93 18.27 -7.13
N LEU A 221 -6.48 17.15 -6.65
CA LEU A 221 -6.42 15.84 -7.31
C LEU A 221 -7.12 15.93 -8.67
N ARG A 222 -6.36 16.12 -9.76
CA ARG A 222 -6.89 15.95 -11.12
C ARG A 222 -6.83 14.49 -11.53
N GLU A 223 -7.99 13.94 -11.89
CA GLU A 223 -8.08 12.64 -12.54
C GLU A 223 -7.65 12.75 -14.01
N GLY A 224 -6.70 11.92 -14.44
CA GLY A 224 -6.23 11.92 -15.81
C GLY A 224 -4.89 11.22 -16.00
N TYR A 225 -4.57 10.90 -17.26
CA TYR A 225 -3.26 10.38 -17.63
C TYR A 225 -2.25 11.51 -17.77
N ILE A 226 -1.04 11.28 -17.28
CA ILE A 226 0.04 12.26 -17.38
C ILE A 226 0.61 12.22 -18.79
N ARG A 227 0.72 13.39 -19.41
CA ARG A 227 1.21 13.56 -20.79
C ARG A 227 2.55 14.29 -20.77
N TYR A 228 3.40 14.02 -21.75
CA TYR A 228 4.60 14.82 -21.95
C TYR A 228 4.26 16.31 -22.14
N GLY A 229 5.10 17.19 -21.61
CA GLY A 229 4.86 18.63 -21.54
C GLY A 229 4.05 19.07 -20.31
N SER A 230 3.46 18.15 -19.56
CA SER A 230 2.73 18.49 -18.32
C SER A 230 3.67 18.87 -17.18
N VAL A 231 3.21 19.78 -16.33
CA VAL A 231 3.86 20.08 -15.04
C VAL A 231 3.44 19.01 -14.04
N VAL A 232 4.41 18.42 -13.36
CA VAL A 232 4.22 17.34 -12.39
C VAL A 232 4.95 17.62 -11.10
N GLN A 233 4.40 17.07 -10.02
CA GLN A 233 5.04 17.05 -8.71
C GLN A 233 5.36 15.61 -8.32
N LEU A 234 6.60 15.40 -7.86
CA LEU A 234 7.08 14.13 -7.33
C LEU A 234 7.16 14.20 -5.81
N ILE A 235 6.40 13.34 -5.13
CA ILE A 235 6.31 13.28 -3.66
C ILE A 235 6.79 11.91 -3.20
N CYS A 236 7.83 11.83 -2.37
CA CYS A 236 8.31 10.55 -1.85
C CYS A 236 7.25 9.91 -0.94
N THR A 237 6.85 8.67 -1.20
CA THR A 237 5.79 8.01 -0.43
C THR A 237 6.20 7.68 1.00
N ALA A 238 7.51 7.56 1.27
CA ALA A 238 8.02 7.19 2.59
C ALA A 238 8.28 8.40 3.50
N THR A 239 8.76 9.52 2.93
CA THR A 239 9.18 10.70 3.71
C THR A 239 8.29 11.93 3.50
N GLY A 240 7.41 11.92 2.51
CA GLY A 240 6.60 13.09 2.12
C GLY A 240 7.39 14.21 1.42
N ILE A 241 8.71 14.06 1.28
CA ILE A 241 9.57 15.10 0.68
C ILE A 241 9.28 15.23 -0.82
N THR A 242 9.18 16.48 -1.28
CA THR A 242 8.78 16.82 -2.65
C THR A 242 9.90 17.51 -3.42
N LEU A 243 10.02 17.22 -4.71
CA LEU A 243 10.79 18.07 -5.62
C LEU A 243 9.97 19.33 -5.98
N PRO A 244 10.64 20.43 -6.40
CA PRO A 244 9.98 21.55 -7.07
C PRO A 244 9.16 21.08 -8.28
N PRO A 245 8.20 21.88 -8.79
CA PRO A 245 7.46 21.54 -10.00
C PRO A 245 8.37 21.26 -11.19
N LEU A 246 8.13 20.14 -11.88
CA LEU A 246 8.93 19.66 -13.00
C LEU A 246 8.06 19.52 -14.24
N ILE A 247 8.59 19.83 -15.42
CA ILE A 247 7.98 19.53 -16.69
C ILE A 247 8.55 18.22 -17.21
N ILE A 248 7.70 17.21 -17.42
CA ILE A 248 8.14 15.91 -17.92
C ILE A 248 8.29 15.94 -19.45
N ARG A 249 9.51 15.69 -19.95
CA ARG A 249 9.84 15.70 -21.38
C ARG A 249 10.16 14.30 -21.88
N LYS A 250 9.78 14.01 -23.14
CA LYS A 250 10.10 12.73 -23.78
C LYS A 250 11.57 12.74 -24.19
N VAL A 251 12.27 11.64 -23.94
CA VAL A 251 13.66 11.49 -24.34
C VAL A 251 13.78 10.51 -25.50
N MET A 252 14.39 10.97 -26.59
CA MET A 252 14.81 10.12 -27.71
C MET A 252 16.32 10.23 -27.90
N LYS A 253 17.01 9.09 -27.80
CA LYS A 253 18.47 9.02 -27.73
C LYS A 253 19.00 9.82 -26.53
N GLN A 254 19.53 11.02 -26.76
CA GLN A 254 20.04 11.97 -25.76
C GLN A 254 19.33 13.33 -25.84
N TYR A 255 18.22 13.43 -26.57
CA TYR A 255 17.51 14.69 -26.75
C TYR A 255 16.19 14.69 -25.98
N ALA A 256 15.93 15.78 -25.24
CA ALA A 256 14.61 16.13 -24.76
C ALA A 256 13.79 16.71 -25.91
N LEU A 257 12.57 16.21 -26.10
CA LEU A 257 11.62 16.72 -27.08
C LEU A 257 10.63 17.66 -26.40
N LEU A 258 10.52 18.88 -26.91
CA LEU A 258 9.73 19.95 -26.30
C LEU A 258 8.28 20.00 -26.81
N ASP A 259 8.01 19.45 -27.99
CA ASP A 259 6.75 19.53 -28.75
C ASP A 259 5.91 18.25 -28.70
N VAL A 260 6.21 17.35 -27.77
CA VAL A 260 5.51 16.06 -27.64
C VAL A 260 4.38 16.18 -26.61
N ASP A 261 3.15 15.98 -27.09
CA ASP A 261 1.94 15.88 -26.26
C ASP A 261 1.29 14.48 -26.42
N GLU A 262 1.82 13.49 -25.71
CA GLU A 262 1.27 12.13 -25.65
C GLU A 262 1.33 11.55 -24.22
N PRO A 263 0.46 10.59 -23.87
CA PRO A 263 0.50 9.94 -22.56
C PRO A 263 1.84 9.23 -22.32
N ILE A 264 2.33 9.32 -21.09
CA ILE A 264 3.52 8.58 -20.67
C ILE A 264 3.16 7.11 -20.46
N SER A 265 4.04 6.22 -20.89
CA SER A 265 3.88 4.78 -20.77
C SER A 265 4.96 4.16 -19.88
N GLN A 266 4.70 2.96 -19.37
CA GLN A 266 5.66 2.19 -18.59
C GLN A 266 6.99 2.00 -19.33
N LEU A 267 8.11 2.17 -18.60
CA LEU A 267 9.49 2.00 -19.08
C LEU A 267 9.91 2.97 -20.21
N HIS A 268 9.18 4.06 -20.40
CA HIS A 268 9.65 5.14 -21.27
C HIS A 268 10.87 5.86 -20.67
N LYS A 269 11.72 6.38 -21.57
CA LYS A 269 12.75 7.35 -21.20
C LYS A 269 12.16 8.76 -21.18
N CYS A 270 12.40 9.48 -20.09
CA CYS A 270 11.94 10.83 -19.86
C CYS A 270 13.02 11.67 -19.17
N ALA A 271 12.86 12.99 -19.24
CA ALA A 271 13.66 13.95 -18.50
C ALA A 271 12.73 14.89 -17.74
N PHE A 272 13.21 15.45 -16.65
CA PHE A 272 12.43 16.34 -15.79
C PHE A 272 13.08 17.72 -15.80
N GLN A 273 12.46 18.68 -16.46
CA GLN A 273 12.90 20.07 -16.55
C GLN A 273 12.34 20.85 -15.36
N PHE A 274 13.13 21.68 -14.67
CA PHE A 274 12.59 22.54 -13.62
C PHE A 274 11.71 23.65 -14.20
N GLN A 275 10.47 23.76 -13.75
CA GLN A 275 9.54 24.78 -14.23
C GLN A 275 10.09 26.19 -13.92
N GLY A 276 10.02 27.09 -14.91
CA GLY A 276 10.55 28.45 -14.77
C GLY A 276 12.06 28.58 -14.80
N SER A 277 12.81 27.49 -15.05
CA SER A 277 14.27 27.52 -15.18
C SER A 277 14.74 27.67 -16.64
N ASP A 278 15.96 28.19 -16.84
CA ASP A 278 16.61 28.20 -18.15
C ASP A 278 17.24 26.84 -18.48
N ARG A 279 16.41 25.90 -18.96
CA ARG A 279 16.83 24.58 -19.44
C ARG A 279 17.56 23.74 -18.38
N MET A 280 17.20 23.90 -17.11
CA MET A 280 17.76 23.08 -16.03
C MET A 280 16.97 21.78 -15.92
N TYR A 281 17.68 20.65 -15.89
CA TYR A 281 17.10 19.32 -15.76
C TYR A 281 17.57 18.61 -14.50
N LEU A 282 16.70 17.77 -13.95
CA LEU A 282 17.02 16.83 -12.88
C LEU A 282 18.05 15.82 -13.40
N CYS A 283 19.26 15.88 -12.86
CA CYS A 283 20.40 15.15 -13.36
C CYS A 283 21.08 14.36 -12.26
N LEU A 284 21.43 13.11 -12.58
CA LEU A 284 22.32 12.28 -11.81
C LEU A 284 23.78 12.67 -12.06
N SER A 285 24.51 12.99 -10.99
CA SER A 285 25.97 13.06 -11.01
C SER A 285 26.52 12.19 -9.89
N THR A 286 27.14 11.06 -10.26
CA THR A 286 27.62 10.02 -9.33
C THR A 286 26.50 9.42 -8.47
N GLU A 287 26.41 9.79 -7.19
CA GLU A 287 25.35 9.39 -6.26
C GLU A 287 24.45 10.59 -5.85
N LYS A 288 24.72 11.79 -6.37
CA LYS A 288 24.00 13.01 -6.06
C LYS A 288 23.01 13.38 -7.16
N VAL A 289 21.89 13.96 -6.75
CA VAL A 289 20.90 14.56 -7.63
C VAL A 289 21.19 16.06 -7.70
N ILE A 290 21.47 16.56 -8.89
CA ILE A 290 21.82 17.95 -9.16
C ILE A 290 20.92 18.53 -10.25
N GLN A 291 20.98 19.85 -10.43
CA GLN A 291 20.43 20.50 -11.61
C GLN A 291 21.54 20.62 -12.66
N PHE A 292 21.26 20.23 -13.90
CA PHE A 292 22.22 20.36 -15.01
C PHE A 292 21.57 21.07 -16.18
N GLN A 293 22.27 22.05 -16.74
CA GLN A 293 21.77 22.82 -17.87
C GLN A 293 21.93 22.03 -19.17
N ALA A 294 20.85 21.87 -19.92
CA ALA A 294 20.87 21.23 -21.23
C ALA A 294 21.42 22.18 -22.30
N SER A 295 22.10 21.63 -23.30
CA SER A 295 22.60 22.42 -24.43
C SER A 295 21.52 22.55 -25.52
N PRO A 296 21.24 23.75 -26.05
CA PRO A 296 20.29 23.90 -27.15
C PRO A 296 20.83 23.23 -28.42
N CYS A 297 19.94 22.64 -29.23
CA CYS A 297 20.35 22.08 -30.51
C CYS A 297 20.41 23.19 -31.58
N PRO A 298 21.56 23.43 -32.24
CA PRO A 298 21.69 24.50 -33.24
C PRO A 298 20.78 24.33 -34.47
N LYS A 299 20.39 23.08 -34.77
CA LYS A 299 19.65 22.71 -35.97
C LYS A 299 18.15 22.55 -35.75
N GLU A 300 17.72 22.30 -34.52
CA GLU A 300 16.34 21.91 -34.19
C GLU A 300 15.90 22.59 -32.89
N ALA A 301 15.11 23.68 -33.00
CA ALA A 301 14.68 24.46 -31.83
C ALA A 301 13.74 23.70 -30.87
N ASN A 302 13.11 22.61 -31.32
CA ASN A 302 12.24 21.75 -30.50
C ASN A 302 13.01 20.67 -29.73
N ARG A 303 14.35 20.69 -29.75
CA ARG A 303 15.19 19.71 -29.07
C ARG A 303 16.28 20.33 -28.23
N GLU A 304 16.52 19.72 -27.08
CA GLU A 304 17.61 20.06 -26.17
C GLU A 304 18.47 18.83 -25.92
N LEU A 305 19.79 18.99 -26.01
CA LEU A 305 20.77 17.94 -25.76
C LEU A 305 20.97 17.78 -24.25
N LEU A 306 20.66 16.58 -23.77
CA LEU A 306 20.75 16.22 -22.36
C LEU A 306 22.08 15.56 -22.02
N ASN A 307 22.49 15.70 -20.76
CA ASN A 307 23.46 14.80 -20.16
C ASN A 307 22.84 13.40 -19.96
N ASP A 308 23.64 12.35 -20.07
CA ASP A 308 23.18 10.97 -19.83
C ASP A 308 22.53 10.79 -18.45
N GLY A 309 23.02 11.51 -17.43
CA GLY A 309 22.46 11.53 -16.08
C GLY A 309 21.08 12.19 -15.97
N SER A 310 20.66 12.98 -16.96
CA SER A 310 19.32 13.59 -17.03
C SER A 310 18.26 12.68 -17.67
N CYS A 311 18.67 11.51 -18.18
CA CYS A 311 17.79 10.55 -18.83
C CYS A 311 17.27 9.52 -17.82
N TRP A 312 16.03 9.67 -17.37
CA TRP A 312 15.40 8.75 -16.42
C TRP A 312 14.49 7.77 -17.15
N THR A 313 14.37 6.56 -16.61
CA THR A 313 13.34 5.60 -17.01
C THR A 313 12.28 5.59 -15.93
N ILE A 314 11.02 5.79 -16.33
CA ILE A 314 9.88 5.84 -15.42
C ILE A 314 9.10 4.52 -15.45
N ILE A 315 8.70 4.02 -14.29
CA ILE A 315 7.88 2.82 -14.16
C ILE A 315 6.94 2.95 -12.97
N GLY A 316 5.68 2.57 -13.16
CA GLY A 316 4.68 2.48 -12.11
C GLY A 316 5.01 1.37 -11.13
N THR A 317 4.71 1.61 -9.85
CA THR A 317 5.07 0.72 -8.74
C THR A 317 3.84 0.44 -7.88
N GLU A 318 3.86 -0.70 -7.20
CA GLU A 318 2.84 -1.12 -6.26
C GLU A 318 3.48 -1.51 -4.92
N THR A 319 2.68 -1.38 -3.89
CA THR A 319 3.01 -1.75 -2.52
C THR A 319 1.90 -2.62 -1.96
N VAL A 320 2.26 -3.71 -1.31
CA VAL A 320 1.35 -4.44 -0.44
C VAL A 320 1.99 -4.57 0.92
N GLU A 321 1.18 -4.34 1.94
CA GLU A 321 1.57 -4.39 3.33
C GLU A 321 0.74 -5.46 4.03
N TYR A 322 1.41 -6.27 4.84
CA TYR A 322 0.82 -7.31 5.66
C TYR A 322 1.20 -7.05 7.11
N THR A 323 0.21 -6.95 7.97
CA THR A 323 0.42 -6.65 9.39
C THR A 323 -0.26 -7.71 10.25
N PHE A 324 0.50 -8.28 11.17
CA PHE A 324 0.03 -9.29 12.11
C PHE A 324 0.74 -9.14 13.46
N SER A 325 0.13 -9.64 14.53
CA SER A 325 0.73 -9.68 15.87
C SER A 325 0.52 -11.03 16.51
N GLU A 326 1.63 -11.65 16.92
CA GLU A 326 1.65 -12.91 17.66
C GLU A 326 1.53 -12.70 19.19
N SER A 327 1.22 -11.48 19.65
CA SER A 327 1.24 -11.10 21.07
C SER A 327 0.36 -11.96 21.98
N LEU A 328 -0.75 -12.49 21.44
CA LEU A 328 -1.67 -13.39 22.15
C LEU A 328 -1.55 -14.85 21.69
N ALA A 329 -0.77 -15.10 20.65
CA ALA A 329 -0.80 -16.36 19.93
C ALA A 329 0.17 -17.39 20.55
N CYS A 330 -0.30 -18.63 20.68
CA CYS A 330 0.54 -19.77 21.01
C CYS A 330 1.01 -20.43 19.70
N VAL A 331 1.87 -19.74 18.95
CA VAL A 331 2.08 -20.03 17.51
C VAL A 331 2.76 -21.38 17.29
N ARG A 332 2.05 -22.29 16.61
CA ARG A 332 2.57 -23.50 15.95
C ARG A 332 2.40 -23.48 14.43
N GLU A 333 1.44 -22.71 13.92
CA GLU A 333 1.10 -22.62 12.49
C GLU A 333 1.59 -21.29 11.89
N PRO A 334 1.91 -21.23 10.58
CA PRO A 334 2.29 -19.99 9.91
C PRO A 334 1.22 -18.89 10.04
N VAL A 335 1.67 -17.63 9.98
CA VAL A 335 0.78 -16.45 10.05
C VAL A 335 -0.04 -16.27 8.77
N SER A 336 0.37 -16.93 7.69
CA SER A 336 -0.33 -16.92 6.41
C SER A 336 -1.47 -17.93 6.35
N PRO A 337 -2.51 -17.68 5.53
CA PRO A 337 -2.64 -16.52 4.65
C PRO A 337 -3.12 -15.29 5.43
N VAL A 338 -2.43 -14.16 5.26
CA VAL A 338 -2.76 -12.92 6.00
C VAL A 338 -4.00 -12.28 5.33
N PRO A 339 -5.12 -12.12 6.05
CA PRO A 339 -6.34 -11.56 5.50
C PRO A 339 -6.15 -10.08 5.19
N LEU A 340 -6.68 -9.63 4.04
CA LEU A 340 -6.61 -8.23 3.61
C LEU A 340 -8.02 -7.70 3.41
N ILE A 341 -8.39 -6.66 4.16
CA ILE A 341 -9.66 -5.95 3.97
C ILE A 341 -9.48 -4.94 2.84
N THR A 342 -10.38 -4.96 1.86
CA THR A 342 -10.38 -4.02 0.72
C THR A 342 -11.54 -3.04 0.78
N ALA A 343 -12.68 -3.48 1.30
CA ALA A 343 -13.88 -2.65 1.40
C ALA A 343 -14.77 -3.14 2.53
N LEU A 344 -15.60 -2.23 3.04
CA LEU A 344 -16.59 -2.50 4.06
C LEU A 344 -17.93 -2.00 3.55
N GLN A 345 -18.97 -2.80 3.73
CA GLN A 345 -20.34 -2.44 3.37
C GLN A 345 -21.24 -2.72 4.55
N LEU A 346 -21.91 -1.69 5.03
CA LEU A 346 -22.90 -1.87 6.08
C LEU A 346 -24.29 -2.09 5.49
N THR A 347 -25.01 -3.04 6.07
CA THR A 347 -26.38 -3.37 5.73
C THR A 347 -27.23 -3.46 7.00
N GLY A 348 -28.51 -3.10 6.90
CA GLY A 348 -29.42 -3.06 8.05
C GLY A 348 -29.45 -1.72 8.78
N GLY A 349 -30.22 -1.68 9.87
CA GLY A 349 -30.50 -0.52 10.72
C GLY A 349 -31.52 -0.90 11.81
N GLY A 350 -31.47 -0.24 12.95
CA GLY A 350 -32.30 -0.52 14.12
C GLY A 350 -31.79 -1.73 14.92
N ASP A 351 -32.56 -2.83 14.89
CA ASP A 351 -32.40 -3.98 15.79
C ASP A 351 -31.15 -4.86 15.50
N VAL A 352 -30.76 -4.96 14.23
CA VAL A 352 -29.59 -5.72 13.80
C VAL A 352 -28.91 -5.00 12.63
N ALA A 353 -27.72 -4.47 12.88
CA ALA A 353 -26.84 -3.97 11.84
C ALA A 353 -25.79 -5.04 11.49
N MET A 354 -25.55 -5.24 10.20
CA MET A 354 -24.65 -6.26 9.68
C MET A 354 -23.56 -5.61 8.82
N LEU A 355 -22.31 -5.86 9.15
CA LEU A 355 -21.15 -5.39 8.40
C LEU A 355 -20.62 -6.51 7.51
N GLU A 356 -20.68 -6.30 6.20
CA GLU A 356 -19.98 -7.12 5.21
C GLU A 356 -18.55 -6.59 5.02
N VAL A 357 -17.59 -7.45 5.33
CA VAL A 357 -16.16 -7.21 5.19
C VAL A 357 -15.71 -7.89 3.91
N GLN A 358 -15.33 -7.10 2.90
CA GLN A 358 -14.84 -7.59 1.61
C GLN A 358 -13.31 -7.53 1.55
N GLY A 359 -12.69 -8.54 0.94
CA GLY A 359 -11.24 -8.66 0.96
C GLY A 359 -10.67 -9.84 0.21
N GLU A 360 -9.49 -10.28 0.64
CA GLU A 360 -8.81 -11.47 0.16
C GLU A 360 -8.32 -12.30 1.36
N TYR A 361 -8.21 -13.62 1.15
CA TYR A 361 -7.64 -14.59 2.09
C TYR A 361 -8.43 -14.81 3.39
N PHE A 362 -9.74 -14.58 3.39
CA PHE A 362 -10.56 -14.95 4.54
C PHE A 362 -10.76 -16.46 4.67
N HIS A 363 -10.98 -16.92 5.89
CA HIS A 363 -11.27 -18.32 6.20
C HIS A 363 -12.18 -18.42 7.44
N ALA A 364 -12.75 -19.61 7.68
CA ALA A 364 -13.77 -19.81 8.71
C ALA A 364 -13.29 -19.61 10.16
N HIS A 365 -11.98 -19.63 10.38
CA HIS A 365 -11.36 -19.46 11.70
C HIS A 365 -11.10 -17.99 12.08
N LEU A 366 -11.49 -17.03 11.23
CA LEU A 366 -11.37 -15.60 11.53
C LEU A 366 -12.64 -15.07 12.18
N LYS A 367 -12.45 -14.23 13.19
CA LYS A 367 -13.50 -13.41 13.81
C LYS A 367 -13.21 -11.93 13.60
N VAL A 368 -14.23 -11.16 13.28
CA VAL A 368 -14.18 -9.69 13.25
C VAL A 368 -14.30 -9.18 14.68
N TRP A 369 -13.43 -8.24 15.04
CA TRP A 369 -13.45 -7.56 16.32
C TRP A 369 -13.59 -6.07 16.10
N PHE A 370 -14.47 -5.45 16.89
CA PHE A 370 -14.65 -4.02 16.97
C PHE A 370 -13.96 -3.57 18.25
N GLY A 371 -12.77 -2.98 18.15
CA GLY A 371 -11.93 -2.73 19.32
C GLY A 371 -11.66 -4.02 20.10
N ASP A 372 -12.09 -4.06 21.35
CA ASP A 372 -11.96 -5.20 22.26
C ASP A 372 -13.21 -6.11 22.32
N VAL A 373 -14.15 -5.96 21.38
CA VAL A 373 -15.41 -6.71 21.35
C VAL A 373 -15.43 -7.64 20.14
N GLU A 374 -15.50 -8.95 20.40
CA GLU A 374 -15.70 -9.98 19.37
C GLU A 374 -17.11 -9.85 18.78
N ALA A 375 -17.21 -9.77 17.46
CA ALA A 375 -18.48 -9.80 16.75
C ALA A 375 -18.84 -11.22 16.28
N GLU A 376 -20.13 -11.53 16.28
CA GLU A 376 -20.63 -12.75 15.68
C GLU A 376 -20.36 -12.73 14.17
N THR A 377 -19.35 -13.50 13.76
CA THR A 377 -18.82 -13.50 12.40
C THR A 377 -19.19 -14.79 11.67
N MET A 378 -19.74 -14.62 10.46
CA MET A 378 -20.09 -15.65 9.49
C MET A 378 -19.15 -15.59 8.30
N TYR A 379 -18.52 -16.71 7.98
CA TYR A 379 -17.70 -16.86 6.79
C TYR A 379 -18.56 -17.18 5.56
N ARG A 380 -18.47 -16.36 4.51
CA ARG A 380 -19.16 -16.61 3.23
C ARG A 380 -18.22 -17.20 2.18
N SER A 381 -17.05 -16.59 2.00
CA SER A 381 -16.07 -17.00 0.99
C SER A 381 -14.68 -16.46 1.34
N PRO A 382 -13.61 -16.85 0.62
CA PRO A 382 -12.27 -16.27 0.83
C PRO A 382 -12.18 -14.76 0.57
N LYS A 383 -13.27 -14.14 0.10
CA LYS A 383 -13.36 -12.71 -0.20
C LYS A 383 -14.43 -11.95 0.59
N SER A 384 -15.25 -12.65 1.39
CA SER A 384 -16.34 -12.01 2.14
C SER A 384 -16.54 -12.69 3.50
N LEU A 385 -16.51 -11.88 4.55
CA LEU A 385 -17.01 -12.17 5.89
C LEU A 385 -18.20 -11.26 6.16
N VAL A 386 -19.15 -11.73 6.96
CA VAL A 386 -20.24 -10.89 7.46
C VAL A 386 -20.29 -11.00 8.96
N CYS A 387 -20.42 -9.89 9.66
CA CYS A 387 -20.53 -9.89 11.11
C CYS A 387 -21.68 -9.01 11.60
N VAL A 388 -22.24 -9.38 12.74
CA VAL A 388 -23.20 -8.54 13.46
C VAL A 388 -22.44 -7.38 14.10
N VAL A 389 -22.86 -6.15 13.85
CA VAL A 389 -22.29 -4.97 14.51
C VAL A 389 -22.67 -5.01 15.99
N PRO A 390 -21.71 -5.00 16.93
CA PRO A 390 -22.01 -4.99 18.35
C PRO A 390 -22.82 -3.77 18.76
N ASP A 391 -23.69 -3.94 19.74
CA ASP A 391 -24.35 -2.79 20.36
C ASP A 391 -23.30 -1.88 21.01
N VAL A 392 -23.51 -0.58 20.88
CA VAL A 392 -22.60 0.45 21.38
C VAL A 392 -22.36 0.38 22.89
N SER A 393 -23.31 -0.16 23.68
CA SER A 393 -23.15 -0.35 25.12
C SER A 393 -22.02 -1.32 25.48
N ALA A 394 -21.56 -2.14 24.54
CA ALA A 394 -20.41 -3.03 24.74
C ALA A 394 -19.09 -2.27 24.98
N PHE A 395 -19.02 -0.99 24.58
CA PHE A 395 -17.85 -0.11 24.73
C PHE A 395 -17.91 0.80 25.96
N GLY A 396 -19.03 0.82 26.67
CA GLY A 396 -19.23 1.62 27.87
C GLY A 396 -20.70 1.97 28.10
N SER A 397 -21.14 1.89 29.36
CA SER A 397 -22.50 2.24 29.78
C SER A 397 -22.85 3.71 29.53
N ASP A 398 -21.83 4.58 29.53
CA ASP A 398 -21.99 6.02 29.62
C ASP A 398 -22.38 6.65 28.27
N TRP A 399 -22.23 5.90 27.16
CA TRP A 399 -22.61 6.38 25.83
C TRP A 399 -24.12 6.59 25.66
N ARG A 400 -24.94 5.87 26.46
CA ARG A 400 -26.39 6.14 26.52
C ARG A 400 -26.69 7.60 26.85
N TRP A 401 -25.77 8.29 27.52
CA TRP A 401 -25.92 9.66 27.99
C TRP A 401 -25.01 10.64 27.23
N LEU A 402 -23.82 10.18 26.80
CA LEU A 402 -22.82 10.99 26.11
C LEU A 402 -22.91 10.76 24.60
N ARG A 403 -23.75 11.54 23.92
CA ARG A 403 -23.95 11.49 22.46
C ARG A 403 -22.76 12.07 21.66
N TYR A 404 -21.58 11.44 21.73
CA TYR A 404 -20.44 11.75 20.85
C TYR A 404 -20.10 10.58 19.92
N PRO A 405 -19.53 10.80 18.72
CA PRO A 405 -19.14 9.70 17.85
C PRO A 405 -18.04 8.82 18.48
N ILE A 406 -18.26 7.50 18.55
CA ILE A 406 -17.23 6.54 18.98
C ILE A 406 -16.60 5.92 17.75
N ARG A 407 -15.27 6.00 17.64
CA ARG A 407 -14.50 5.31 16.61
C ARG A 407 -13.75 4.13 17.23
N VAL A 408 -13.95 2.94 16.69
CA VAL A 408 -13.26 1.71 17.12
C VAL A 408 -12.49 1.10 15.94
N PRO A 409 -11.27 0.56 16.16
CA PRO A 409 -10.54 -0.12 15.11
C PRO A 409 -11.18 -1.47 14.78
N LEU A 410 -11.10 -1.87 13.52
CA LEU A 410 -11.51 -3.22 13.09
C LEU A 410 -10.29 -4.13 13.05
N LEU A 411 -10.38 -5.26 13.75
CA LEU A 411 -9.36 -6.30 13.77
C LEU A 411 -9.94 -7.61 13.23
N LEU A 412 -9.11 -8.43 12.60
CA LEU A 412 -9.41 -9.83 12.34
C LEU A 412 -8.55 -10.68 13.26
N ILE A 413 -9.16 -11.55 14.06
CA ILE A 413 -8.45 -12.41 15.01
C ILE A 413 -8.72 -13.86 14.63
N ARG A 414 -7.64 -14.65 14.50
CA ARG A 414 -7.72 -16.09 14.26
C ARG A 414 -7.95 -16.83 15.58
N ASP A 415 -8.54 -18.02 15.51
CA ASP A 415 -8.85 -18.85 16.67
C ASP A 415 -7.65 -19.21 17.56
N ASP A 416 -6.42 -19.15 17.03
CA ASP A 416 -5.17 -19.34 17.78
C ASP A 416 -4.61 -18.05 18.45
N GLY A 417 -5.32 -16.93 18.33
CA GLY A 417 -4.96 -15.65 18.94
C GLY A 417 -4.11 -14.74 18.05
N LEU A 418 -3.85 -15.10 16.79
CA LEU A 418 -3.13 -14.23 15.86
C LEU A 418 -4.02 -13.03 15.48
N ILE A 419 -3.51 -11.83 15.72
CA ILE A 419 -4.21 -10.58 15.41
C ILE A 419 -3.75 -10.06 14.06
N TYR A 420 -4.68 -9.75 13.18
CA TYR A 420 -4.44 -9.02 11.93
C TYR A 420 -5.06 -7.64 12.05
N SER A 421 -4.22 -6.63 12.24
CA SER A 421 -4.66 -5.24 12.29
C SER A 421 -5.12 -4.78 10.92
N SER A 422 -6.17 -3.96 10.88
CA SER A 422 -6.56 -3.26 9.66
C SER A 422 -6.46 -1.74 9.86
N SER A 423 -6.32 -1.01 8.76
CA SER A 423 -6.42 0.46 8.76
C SER A 423 -7.87 0.95 8.87
N PHE A 424 -8.85 0.05 8.85
CA PHE A 424 -10.25 0.41 8.91
C PHE A 424 -10.70 0.64 10.35
N THR A 425 -11.57 1.63 10.51
CA THR A 425 -12.27 1.89 11.76
C THR A 425 -13.77 1.91 11.52
N PHE A 426 -14.53 1.51 12.52
CA PHE A 426 -15.98 1.63 12.54
C PHE A 426 -16.36 2.80 13.43
N THR A 427 -17.26 3.67 12.97
CA THR A 427 -17.72 4.84 13.74
C THR A 427 -19.19 4.70 14.07
N TYR A 428 -19.50 4.69 15.37
CA TYR A 428 -20.86 4.82 15.89
C TYR A 428 -21.21 6.30 15.98
N THR A 429 -22.19 6.75 15.20
CA THR A 429 -22.66 8.14 15.21
C THR A 429 -24.00 8.24 15.96
N PRO A 430 -24.10 9.11 16.98
CA PRO A 430 -25.39 9.42 17.60
C PRO A 430 -26.31 10.11 16.59
N GLU A 431 -27.61 9.89 16.70
CA GLU A 431 -28.59 10.64 15.92
C GLU A 431 -28.55 12.12 16.32
N GLN A 432 -28.33 13.00 15.34
CA GLN A 432 -28.51 14.43 15.53
C GLN A 432 -30.02 14.69 15.65
N SER A 433 -30.50 14.92 16.88
CA SER A 433 -31.80 15.51 17.08
C SER A 433 -31.78 16.89 16.42
N PHE A 434 -32.48 17.05 15.30
CA PHE A 434 -32.91 18.39 14.87
C PHE A 434 -33.69 18.99 16.03
N ILE A 435 -33.18 20.02 16.67
CA ILE A 435 -34.00 20.87 17.53
C ILE A 435 -35.00 21.54 16.58
N PRO A 436 -36.33 21.30 16.68
CA PRO A 436 -37.30 22.06 15.91
C PRO A 436 -37.40 23.44 16.56
N GLY A 437 -36.44 24.30 16.26
CA GLY A 437 -36.55 25.72 16.50
C GLY A 437 -37.38 26.33 15.39
N GLN A 438 -38.61 26.71 15.75
CA GLN A 438 -39.50 27.60 14.99
C GLN A 438 -40.39 26.94 13.91
N GLN A 439 -41.49 26.31 14.34
CA GLN A 439 -42.72 26.33 13.57
C GLN A 439 -43.89 26.87 14.40
N VAL A 440 -44.60 27.77 13.73
CA VAL A 440 -45.81 28.47 14.15
C VAL A 440 -46.88 27.47 14.58
N LEU A 441 -47.60 27.82 15.64
CA LEU A 441 -48.80 27.16 16.14
C LEU A 441 -49.72 26.69 15.01
N SER A 442 -50.00 25.39 14.96
CA SER A 442 -51.28 24.90 14.45
C SER A 442 -51.62 23.53 15.06
N ASP A 443 -52.71 23.56 15.82
CA ASP A 443 -53.69 22.53 16.16
C ASP A 443 -53.28 21.08 16.41
N ILE A 444 -53.52 20.71 17.67
CA ILE A 444 -53.60 19.35 18.22
C ILE A 444 -54.80 18.61 17.59
N PRO A 445 -54.61 17.33 17.18
CA PRO A 445 -55.68 16.35 17.32
C PRO A 445 -55.27 15.24 18.30
N GLN A 446 -56.20 14.94 19.19
CA GLN A 446 -56.17 13.85 20.17
C GLN A 446 -56.13 12.48 19.48
N ASP A 447 -55.07 11.71 19.69
CA ASP A 447 -55.13 10.24 19.68
C ASP A 447 -53.84 9.67 20.29
N SER A 448 -53.93 9.04 21.47
CA SER A 448 -52.77 8.53 22.22
C SER A 448 -52.05 7.36 21.54
N ASP A 449 -52.73 6.66 20.62
CA ASP A 449 -52.19 5.46 19.99
C ASP A 449 -51.29 5.77 18.78
N LYS A 450 -51.53 6.90 18.09
CA LYS A 450 -50.65 7.36 17.01
C LYS A 450 -49.33 7.95 17.52
N LEU A 451 -49.32 8.46 18.75
CA LEU A 451 -48.10 8.94 19.40
C LEU A 451 -47.19 7.76 19.76
N LEU A 452 -47.74 6.65 20.23
CA LEU A 452 -46.99 5.43 20.50
C LEU A 452 -46.42 4.80 19.23
N ASP A 453 -47.18 4.76 18.13
CA ASP A 453 -46.69 4.28 16.83
C ASP A 453 -45.64 5.21 16.20
N SER A 454 -45.78 6.53 16.37
CA SER A 454 -44.79 7.51 15.92
C SER A 454 -43.51 7.44 16.75
N ILE A 455 -43.61 7.23 18.07
CA ILE A 455 -42.45 6.98 18.94
C ILE A 455 -41.80 5.65 18.52
N HIS A 456 -42.57 4.58 18.27
CA HIS A 456 -42.00 3.30 17.86
C HIS A 456 -41.28 3.36 16.51
N GLN A 457 -41.80 4.12 15.54
CA GLN A 457 -41.15 4.34 14.23
C GLN A 457 -39.93 5.27 14.29
N GLU A 458 -39.90 6.26 15.19
CA GLU A 458 -38.71 7.08 15.46
C GLU A 458 -37.57 6.28 16.13
N PHE A 459 -37.91 5.23 16.89
CA PHE A 459 -36.94 4.37 17.56
C PHE A 459 -36.18 3.39 16.63
N THR A 460 -36.57 3.23 15.35
CA THR A 460 -36.06 2.13 14.49
C THR A 460 -35.16 2.55 13.32
N ARG A 461 -34.63 3.77 13.23
CA ARG A 461 -33.83 4.20 12.04
C ARG A 461 -32.41 4.67 12.35
N THR A 462 -31.56 3.75 12.79
CA THR A 462 -30.11 3.98 12.72
C THR A 462 -29.60 3.79 11.29
N ASN A 463 -29.19 4.88 10.66
CA ASN A 463 -28.32 4.87 9.48
C ASN A 463 -26.88 5.10 9.94
N PHE A 464 -25.94 4.30 9.43
CA PHE A 464 -24.52 4.46 9.74
C PHE A 464 -23.75 4.87 8.48
N HIS A 465 -22.70 5.67 8.67
CA HIS A 465 -21.79 6.07 7.59
C HIS A 465 -20.37 5.56 7.85
N LEU A 466 -19.81 4.88 6.83
CA LEU A 466 -18.42 4.44 6.77
C LEU A 466 -17.55 5.58 6.24
N PHE A 467 -16.49 5.94 6.98
CA PHE A 467 -15.44 6.83 6.48
C PHE A 467 -14.13 6.05 6.33
N MET A 468 -13.54 6.11 5.14
CA MET A 468 -12.16 5.71 4.90
C MET A 468 -11.24 6.86 5.34
N GLN A 469 -10.17 6.54 6.07
CA GLN A 469 -9.12 7.52 6.35
C GLN A 469 -8.21 7.62 5.12
N SER A 470 -8.02 8.84 4.60
CA SER A 470 -7.09 9.19 3.53
C SER A 470 -5.64 9.11 4.00
#